data_AF-A0A6J4LK21-F1
#
_entry.id   AF-A0A6J4LK21-F1
#
_cell.length_a   1.000
_cell.length_b   1.000
_cell.length_c   1.000
_cell.angle_alpha   90.00
_cell.angle_beta   90.00
_cell.angle_gamma   90.00
#
_symmetry.space_group_name_H-M   'P 1'
#
loop_
_entity.id
_entity.type
_entity.pdbx_description
1 polymer ?
#
loop_
_entity_poly.entity_id
_entity_poly.type
_entity_poly.pdbx_seq_one_letter_code
_entity_poly.pdbx_strand_id
1 'polypeptide(L)'
;MEEWPVFLGTHTPRLDEKGRLILPAKFRDQLAEGVVITKGQERCLFVFTAAAFAARAAQQEEPTTKAARDYLRIFFASAFDEVPDR
;
A
#
# COMPACT_ATOMS: atom_id res chain seq x y z
N MET A 1 11.38 -7.74 22.52
CA MET A 1 11.27 -6.44 21.83
C MET A 1 10.75 -6.77 20.45
N GLU A 2 9.49 -6.46 20.17
CA GLU A 2 8.89 -6.72 18.86
C GLU A 2 9.55 -5.76 17.86
N GLU A 3 10.35 -6.27 16.93
CA GLU A 3 10.82 -5.45 15.82
C GLU A 3 9.63 -5.16 14.91
N TRP A 4 9.23 -3.90 14.80
CA TRP A 4 8.25 -3.52 13.78
C TRP A 4 8.86 -3.81 12.40
N PRO A 5 8.16 -4.52 11.50
CA PRO A 5 8.61 -4.62 10.13
C PRO A 5 8.54 -3.22 9.50
N VAL A 6 9.70 -2.57 9.35
CA VAL A 6 9.78 -1.22 8.79
C VAL A 6 10.28 -1.26 7.35
N PHE A 7 9.46 -0.74 6.43
CA PHE A 7 9.86 -0.48 5.05
C PHE A 7 10.71 0.80 4.99
N LEU A 8 12.02 0.67 5.11
CA LEU A 8 12.95 1.82 5.11
C LEU A 8 13.84 1.89 3.87
N GLY A 9 14.24 3.11 3.53
CA GLY A 9 15.20 3.41 2.48
C GLY A 9 14.57 3.64 1.11
N THR A 10 15.37 4.19 0.21
CA THR A 10 14.97 4.55 -1.15
C THR A 10 15.45 3.50 -2.13
N HIS A 11 14.54 3.02 -2.98
CA HIS A 11 14.84 2.08 -4.05
C HIS A 11 14.32 2.67 -5.36
N THR A 12 15.06 2.47 -6.44
CA THR A 12 14.71 3.00 -7.78
C THR A 12 14.47 1.87 -8.78
N PRO A 13 13.53 0.94 -8.51
CA PRO A 13 13.18 -0.12 -9.46
C PRO A 13 12.56 0.51 -10.72
N ARG A 14 12.85 -0.08 -11.87
CA ARG A 14 12.21 0.28 -13.13
C ARG A 14 10.98 -0.58 -13.34
N LEU A 15 9.99 -0.02 -14.04
CA LEU A 15 8.88 -0.80 -14.55
C LEU A 15 9.35 -1.62 -15.75
N ASP A 16 8.88 -2.86 -15.84
CA ASP A 16 9.05 -3.67 -17.05
C ASP A 16 8.03 -3.28 -18.14
N GLU A 17 8.11 -3.95 -19.29
CA GLU A 17 7.22 -3.70 -20.44
C GLU A 17 5.74 -3.95 -20.14
N LYS A 18 5.44 -4.73 -19.09
CA LYS A 18 4.07 -5.05 -18.66
C LYS A 18 3.61 -4.12 -17.53
N GLY A 19 4.41 -3.13 -17.17
CA GLY A 19 4.10 -2.21 -16.07
C GLY A 19 4.27 -2.82 -14.69
N ARG A 20 5.04 -3.91 -14.55
CA ARG A 20 5.34 -4.53 -13.25
C ARG A 20 6.54 -3.86 -12.60
N LEU A 21 6.48 -3.72 -11.28
CA LEU A 21 7.58 -3.25 -10.45
C LEU A 21 8.18 -4.44 -9.68
N ILE A 22 9.49 -4.64 -9.81
CA ILE A 22 10.19 -5.67 -9.03
C ILE A 22 10.40 -5.15 -7.61
N LEU A 23 9.81 -5.84 -6.63
CA LEU A 23 9.98 -5.49 -5.22
C LEU A 23 11.46 -5.67 -4.79
N PRO A 24 12.03 -4.70 -4.05
CA PRO A 24 13.35 -4.85 -3.45
C PRO A 24 13.46 -6.14 -2.64
N ALA A 25 14.56 -6.88 -2.79
CA ALA A 25 14.71 -8.22 -2.23
C ALA A 25 14.39 -8.30 -0.72
N LYS A 26 14.81 -7.29 0.05
CA LYS A 26 14.59 -7.23 1.50
C LYS A 26 13.13 -7.08 1.95
N PHE A 27 12.20 -6.77 1.04
CA PHE A 27 10.78 -6.60 1.35
C PHE A 27 9.91 -7.74 0.84
N ARG A 28 10.48 -8.67 0.05
CA ARG A 28 9.71 -9.71 -0.63
C ARG A 28 8.96 -10.59 0.36
N ASP A 29 9.63 -11.09 1.39
CA ASP A 29 9.01 -11.98 2.38
C ASP A 29 7.85 -11.31 3.12
N GLN A 30 8.00 -10.03 3.47
CA GLN A 30 6.97 -9.25 4.17
C GLN A 30 5.75 -8.92 3.28
N LEU A 31 5.92 -8.92 1.95
CA LEU A 31 4.87 -8.59 0.98
C LEU A 31 4.31 -9.83 0.26
N ALA A 32 4.90 -11.01 0.47
CA ALA A 32 4.58 -12.24 -0.26
C ALA A 32 3.15 -12.75 -0.01
N GLU A 33 2.61 -12.51 1.18
CA GLU A 33 1.26 -12.95 1.56
C GLU A 33 0.15 -12.09 0.94
N GLY A 34 0.51 -10.97 0.33
CA GLY A 34 -0.44 -10.08 -0.34
C GLY A 34 -0.21 -8.62 0.00
N VAL A 35 -0.52 -7.78 -0.98
CA VAL A 35 -0.39 -6.33 -0.88
C VAL A 35 -1.70 -5.65 -1.23
N VAL A 36 -1.88 -4.45 -0.70
CA VAL A 36 -2.92 -3.52 -1.17
C VAL A 36 -2.26 -2.26 -1.67
N ILE A 37 -2.56 -1.91 -2.92
CA ILE A 37 -2.02 -0.73 -3.61
C ILE A 37 -3.14 0.31 -3.71
N THR A 38 -2.86 1.56 -3.34
CA THR A 38 -3.84 2.66 -3.46
C THR A 38 -3.16 3.97 -3.88
N LYS A 39 -3.93 4.92 -4.43
CA LYS A 39 -3.41 6.26 -4.74
C LYS A 39 -3.05 7.00 -3.45
N GLY A 40 -1.80 7.43 -3.38
CA GLY A 40 -1.30 8.31 -2.34
C GLY A 40 -1.42 9.79 -2.72
N GLN A 41 -0.85 10.63 -1.87
CA GLN A 41 -0.73 12.07 -2.10
C GLN A 41 0.37 12.37 -3.14
N GLU A 42 0.45 13.61 -3.64
CA GLU A 42 1.54 14.05 -4.55
C GLU A 42 1.81 13.13 -5.77
N ARG A 43 0.77 12.51 -6.33
CA ARG A 43 0.85 11.56 -7.47
C ARG A 43 1.71 10.32 -7.20
N CYS A 44 1.72 9.83 -5.96
CA CYS A 44 2.35 8.55 -5.62
C CYS A 44 1.33 7.42 -5.46
N LEU A 45 1.85 6.20 -5.33
CA LEU A 45 1.09 5.02 -4.91
C LEU A 45 1.59 4.61 -3.52
N PHE A 46 0.66 4.23 -2.65
CA PHE A 46 0.98 3.54 -1.41
C PHE A 46 0.82 2.05 -1.62
N VAL A 47 1.70 1.29 -0.97
CA VAL A 47 1.65 -0.17 -0.92
C VAL A 47 1.66 -0.55 0.56
N PHE A 48 0.68 -1.34 0.96
CA PHE A 48 0.54 -1.89 2.30
C PHE A 48 0.63 -3.41 2.23
N THR A 49 1.06 -4.06 3.32
CA THR A 49 0.69 -5.47 3.51
C THR A 49 -0.83 -5.56 3.66
N ALA A 50 -1.43 -6.69 3.28
CA ALA A 50 -2.87 -6.90 3.46
C ALA A 50 -3.32 -6.66 4.92
N ALA A 51 -2.53 -7.15 5.88
CA ALA A 51 -2.77 -6.95 7.32
C ALA A 51 -2.72 -5.47 7.73
N ALA A 52 -1.73 -4.70 7.26
CA ALA A 52 -1.61 -3.29 7.59
C ALA A 52 -2.77 -2.46 6.99
N PHE A 53 -3.19 -2.79 5.77
CA PHE A 53 -4.34 -2.13 5.14
C PHE A 53 -5.64 -2.44 5.91
N ALA A 54 -5.87 -3.69 6.28
CA ALA A 54 -7.02 -4.09 7.07
C ALA A 54 -7.06 -3.36 8.43
N ALA A 55 -5.93 -3.29 9.14
CA ALA A 55 -5.82 -2.54 10.38
C ALA A 55 -6.11 -1.05 10.19
N ARG A 56 -5.60 -0.44 9.10
CA ARG A 56 -5.86 0.96 8.77
C ARG A 56 -7.33 1.22 8.45
N ALA A 57 -7.98 0.32 7.72
CA ALA A 57 -9.39 0.39 7.38
C ALA A 57 -10.27 0.24 8.63
N ALA A 58 -9.91 -0.66 9.55
CA ALA A 58 -10.63 -0.87 10.81
C ALA A 58 -10.56 0.35 11.75
N GLN A 59 -9.50 1.16 11.66
CA GLN A 59 -9.34 2.41 12.41
C GLN A 59 -10.12 3.58 11.81
N GLN A 60 -10.83 3.39 10.70
CA GLN A 60 -11.50 4.48 10.02
C GLN A 60 -12.82 4.84 10.69
N GLU A 61 -12.93 6.08 11.15
CA GLU A 61 -14.18 6.65 11.67
C GLU A 61 -15.06 7.27 10.57
N GLU A 62 -16.33 7.48 10.90
CA GLU A 62 -17.31 8.11 10.01
C GLU A 62 -16.87 9.53 9.60
N PRO A 63 -16.67 9.80 8.30
CA PRO A 63 -16.19 11.09 7.82
C PRO A 63 -17.25 12.21 7.89
N THR A 64 -17.14 13.09 8.88
CA THR A 64 -18.10 14.20 9.08
C THR A 64 -17.88 15.38 8.12
N THR A 65 -16.66 15.62 7.66
CA THR A 65 -16.33 16.74 6.76
C THR A 65 -16.33 16.33 5.29
N LYS A 66 -16.59 17.30 4.38
CA LYS A 66 -16.50 17.05 2.93
C LYS A 66 -15.10 16.58 2.53
N ALA A 67 -14.07 17.25 3.04
CA ALA A 67 -12.68 16.90 2.74
C ALA A 67 -12.33 15.47 3.17
N ALA A 68 -12.78 15.03 4.36
CA ALA A 68 -12.59 13.65 4.81
C ALA A 68 -13.29 12.65 3.87
N ARG A 69 -14.55 12.90 3.50
CA ARG A 69 -15.28 12.04 2.56
C ARG A 69 -14.60 11.95 1.20
N ASP A 70 -14.14 13.07 0.66
CA ASP A 70 -13.45 13.11 -0.62
C ASP A 70 -12.13 12.34 -0.57
N TYR A 71 -11.36 12.49 0.52
CA TYR A 71 -10.15 11.72 0.74
C TYR A 71 -10.42 10.22 0.79
N LEU A 72 -11.37 9.76 1.62
CA LEU A 72 -11.66 8.33 1.77
C LEU A 72 -12.21 7.71 0.49
N ARG A 73 -13.01 8.46 -0.28
CA ARG A 73 -13.46 8.01 -1.61
C ARG A 73 -12.28 7.74 -2.51
N ILE A 74 -11.32 8.66 -2.59
CA ILE A 74 -10.13 8.45 -3.42
C ILE A 74 -9.30 7.28 -2.88
N PHE A 75 -9.01 7.27 -1.57
CA PHE A 75 -8.17 6.28 -0.93
C PHE A 75 -8.73 4.85 -1.06
N PHE A 76 -9.98 4.62 -0.65
CA PHE A 76 -10.55 3.28 -0.71
C PHE A 76 -11.03 2.86 -2.11
N ALA A 77 -11.60 3.77 -2.91
CA ALA A 77 -12.07 3.38 -4.26
C ALA A 77 -10.92 3.16 -5.26
N SER A 78 -9.70 3.59 -4.94
CA SER A 78 -8.50 3.30 -5.73
C SER A 78 -7.63 2.19 -5.14
N ALA A 79 -8.09 1.52 -4.08
CA ALA A 79 -7.39 0.40 -3.49
C ALA A 79 -7.64 -0.89 -4.29
N PHE A 80 -6.58 -1.63 -4.56
CA PHE A 80 -6.60 -2.93 -5.23
C PHE A 80 -5.69 -3.90 -4.46
N ASP A 81 -6.21 -5.10 -4.17
CA ASP A 81 -5.44 -6.20 -3.61
C ASP A 81 -4.76 -7.01 -4.71
N GLU A 82 -3.53 -7.44 -4.44
CA GLU A 82 -2.74 -8.26 -5.34
C GLU A 82 -1.86 -9.23 -4.54
N VAL A 83 -1.53 -10.38 -5.14
CA VAL A 83 -0.55 -11.33 -4.61
C VAL A 83 0.70 -11.27 -5.50
N PRO A 84 1.87 -10.84 -4.99
CA PRO A 84 3.08 -10.78 -5.80
C PRO A 84 3.45 -12.14 -6.41
N ASP A 85 3.96 -12.10 -7.64
CA ASP A 85 4.56 -13.27 -8.30
C ASP A 85 5.73 -13.82 -7.44
N ARG A 86 5.94 -15.15 -7.48
CA ARG A 86 7.08 -15.81 -6.81
C ARG A 86 8.43 -15.48 -7.45
#